data_AF-A0A0R3WWK6-F1
#
_entry.id   AF-A0A0R3WWK6-F1
#
_cell.length_a   1.000
_cell.length_b   1.000
_cell.length_c   1.000
_cell.angle_alpha   90.00
_cell.angle_beta   90.00
_cell.angle_gamma   90.00
#
_symmetry.space_group_name_H-M   'P 1'
#
loop_
_entity.id
_entity.type
_entity.pdbx_description
1 polymer ?
#
loop_
_entity_poly.entity_id
_entity_poly.type
_entity_poly.pdbx_seq_one_letter_code
_entity_poly.pdbx_strand_id
1 'polypeptide(L)'
;MADFDASQNRGISMINYTSTSTFFIARWSNVRLKHCSEREFGIFYLLPDFPVGEFSFSVCLFENGSIVFAYDKVRFEYVRLM
;
A
#
# COMPACT_ATOMS: atom_id res chain seq x y z
N MET A 1 12.55 0.85 7.28
CA MET A 1 11.60 -0.14 6.74
C MET A 1 10.21 0.28 7.18
N ALA A 2 9.23 0.30 6.26
CA ALA A 2 7.85 0.58 6.61
C ALA A 2 7.26 -0.58 7.41
N ASP A 3 6.54 -0.27 8.49
CA ASP A 3 5.87 -1.26 9.35
C ASP A 3 4.41 -1.36 8.92
N PHE A 4 4.04 -2.50 8.35
CA PHE A 4 2.72 -2.74 7.78
C PHE A 4 1.88 -3.68 8.65
N ASP A 5 0.58 -3.43 8.70
CA ASP A 5 -0.42 -4.26 9.34
C ASP A 5 -1.44 -4.79 8.34
N ALA A 6 -1.69 -6.09 8.38
CA ALA A 6 -2.77 -6.76 7.65
C ALA A 6 -3.80 -7.41 8.58
N SER A 7 -3.64 -7.30 9.91
CA SER A 7 -4.53 -7.96 10.87
C SER A 7 -5.96 -7.39 10.86
N GLN A 8 -6.13 -6.16 10.39
CA GLN A 8 -7.42 -5.46 10.33
C GLN A 8 -8.17 -5.67 9.01
N ASN A 9 -7.49 -6.13 7.96
CA ASN A 9 -8.05 -6.34 6.62
C ASN A 9 -8.15 -7.84 6.29
N ARG A 10 -8.70 -8.62 7.25
CA ARG A 10 -8.79 -10.08 7.13
C ARG A 10 -9.66 -10.46 5.93
N GLY A 11 -9.08 -11.17 4.98
CA GLY A 11 -9.75 -11.67 3.78
C GLY A 11 -9.69 -10.76 2.55
N ILE A 12 -9.22 -9.51 2.69
CA ILE A 12 -9.05 -8.58 1.57
C ILE A 12 -7.59 -8.18 1.33
N SER A 13 -6.70 -8.38 2.32
CA SER A 13 -5.27 -8.21 2.13
C SER A 13 -4.70 -9.36 1.30
N MET A 14 -4.01 -9.04 0.21
CA MET A 14 -3.56 -10.04 -0.76
C MET A 14 -2.19 -9.67 -1.31
N ILE A 15 -1.33 -10.68 -1.47
CA ILE A 15 -0.05 -10.55 -2.16
C ILE A 15 -0.21 -11.12 -3.56
N ASN A 16 -0.04 -10.28 -4.56
CA ASN A 16 0.05 -10.68 -5.96
C ASN A 16 1.48 -10.48 -6.45
N TYR A 17 1.90 -11.30 -7.41
CA TYR A 17 3.19 -11.11 -8.04
C TYR A 17 3.10 -11.31 -9.55
N THR A 18 4.03 -10.69 -10.25
CA THR A 18 4.31 -10.96 -11.66
C THR A 18 5.81 -11.12 -11.84
N SER A 19 6.21 -12.06 -12.68
CA SER A 19 7.61 -12.35 -12.95
C SER A 19 7.81 -12.52 -14.43
N THR A 20 8.86 -11.90 -14.95
CA THR A 20 9.35 -12.05 -16.32
C THR A 20 10.84 -12.37 -16.27
N SER A 21 11.50 -12.48 -17.42
CA SER A 21 12.95 -12.62 -17.49
C SER A 21 13.70 -11.36 -17.03
N THR A 22 13.07 -10.19 -17.07
CA THR A 22 13.73 -8.90 -16.82
C THR A 22 13.36 -8.28 -15.48
N PHE A 23 12.24 -8.70 -14.87
CA PHE A 23 11.81 -8.20 -13.58
C PHE A 23 10.95 -9.20 -12.80
N PHE A 24 10.97 -9.04 -11.49
CA PHE A 24 10.03 -9.62 -10.55
C PHE A 24 9.37 -8.49 -9.75
N ILE A 25 8.04 -8.50 -9.65
CA ILE A 25 7.29 -7.53 -8.86
C ILE A 25 6.36 -8.29 -7.91
N ALA A 26 6.49 -8.04 -6.61
CA ALA A 26 5.53 -8.47 -5.60
C ALA A 26 4.80 -7.25 -5.07
N ARG A 27 3.47 -7.29 -5.06
CA ARG A 27 2.58 -6.25 -4.55
C ARG A 27 1.71 -6.80 -3.43
N TRP A 28 1.77 -6.15 -2.28
CA TRP A 28 0.88 -6.39 -1.15
C TRP A 28 -0.19 -5.31 -1.09
N SER A 29 -1.43 -5.68 -1.38
CA SER A 29 -2.59 -4.80 -1.40
C SER A 29 -3.33 -4.77 -0.06
N ASN A 30 -4.03 -3.67 0.19
CA ASN A 30 -4.91 -3.45 1.33
C ASN A 30 -4.20 -3.62 2.67
N VAL A 31 -3.04 -2.98 2.80
CA VAL A 31 -2.25 -2.92 4.05
C VAL A 31 -2.38 -1.56 4.73
N ARG A 32 -2.25 -1.53 6.05
CA ARG A 32 -2.14 -0.30 6.84
C ARG A 32 -0.69 -0.04 7.22
N LEU A 33 -0.28 1.22 7.28
CA LEU A 33 1.00 1.62 7.88
C LEU A 33 0.82 1.84 9.39
N LYS A 34 1.59 1.14 10.23
CA LYS A 34 1.54 1.28 11.70
C LYS A 34 2.26 2.53 12.20
N HIS A 35 3.36 2.90 11.56
CA HIS A 35 4.28 3.93 12.04
C HIS A 35 4.61 4.94 10.95
N CYS A 36 3.59 5.48 10.27
CA CYS A 36 3.83 6.60 9.36
C CYS A 36 3.66 7.91 10.14
N SER A 37 4.72 8.72 10.18
CA SER A 37 4.68 9.99 10.90
C SER A 37 3.71 10.95 10.20
N GLU A 38 2.84 11.59 10.98
CA GLU A 38 1.79 12.50 10.48
C GLU A 38 2.36 13.65 9.61
N ARG A 39 3.66 13.91 9.68
CA ARG A 39 4.35 14.99 8.96
C ARG A 39 4.69 14.65 7.50
N GLU A 40 4.75 13.39 7.11
CA GLU A 40 5.02 12.98 5.72
C GLU A 40 3.75 12.87 4.87
N PHE A 41 2.58 12.88 5.53
CA PHE A 41 1.26 12.88 4.90
C PHE A 41 0.57 14.22 5.19
N GLY A 42 0.87 15.22 4.35
CA GLY A 42 0.26 16.54 4.43
C GLY A 42 -1.26 16.46 4.62
N ILE A 43 -1.75 17.07 5.70
CA ILE A 43 -3.11 17.55 5.95
C ILE A 43 -4.24 16.57 5.57
N PHE A 44 -4.35 15.41 6.22
CA PHE A 44 -5.61 14.64 6.15
C PHE A 44 -6.06 14.06 7.51
N TYR A 45 -5.53 14.59 8.61
CA TYR A 45 -5.96 14.28 9.98
C TYR A 45 -7.05 15.24 10.46
N LEU A 46 -8.22 15.25 9.81
CA LEU A 46 -9.36 16.02 10.33
C LEU A 46 -10.67 15.25 10.44
N LEU A 47 -10.67 13.92 10.27
CA LEU A 47 -11.85 13.11 10.52
C LEU A 47 -11.48 11.87 11.36
N PRO A 48 -11.85 11.83 12.65
CA PRO A 48 -11.53 10.72 13.56
C PRO A 48 -12.16 9.38 13.16
N ASP A 49 -13.08 9.37 12.19
CA ASP A 49 -13.76 8.18 11.69
C ASP A 49 -13.27 7.72 10.31
N PHE A 50 -12.25 8.37 9.73
CA PHE A 50 -11.70 7.93 8.45
C PHE A 50 -10.66 6.82 8.64
N PRO A 51 -10.87 5.63 8.07
CA PRO A 51 -9.90 4.55 8.17
C PRO A 51 -8.58 5.05 7.56
N VAL A 52 -7.49 4.90 8.33
CA VAL A 52 -6.11 5.02 7.83
C VAL A 52 -6.09 4.35 6.45
N GLY A 53 -5.84 5.16 5.42
CA GLY A 53 -6.11 4.77 4.03
C GLY A 53 -5.45 3.43 3.71
N GLU A 54 -6.12 2.60 2.92
CA GLU A 54 -5.51 1.37 2.46
C GLU A 54 -4.34 1.70 1.54
N PHE A 55 -3.22 1.03 1.75
CA PHE A 55 -2.03 1.16 0.92
C PHE A 55 -1.82 -0.11 0.10
N SER A 56 -1.15 0.05 -1.02
CA SER A 56 -0.43 -1.04 -1.66
C SER A 56 1.06 -0.80 -1.56
N PHE A 57 1.79 -1.84 -1.18
CA PHE A 57 3.25 -1.84 -1.14
C PHE A 57 3.77 -2.74 -2.24
N SER A 58 4.70 -2.26 -3.08
CA SER A 58 5.32 -3.06 -4.13
C SER A 58 6.83 -3.11 -3.98
N VAL A 59 7.41 -4.28 -4.23
CA VAL A 59 8.86 -4.48 -4.35
C VAL A 59 9.15 -5.00 -5.75
N CYS A 60 10.02 -4.30 -6.47
CA CYS A 60 10.45 -4.65 -7.81
C CYS A 60 11.94 -5.02 -7.79
N LEU A 61 12.28 -6.22 -8.24
CA LEU A 61 13.64 -6.66 -8.50
C LEU A 61 13.87 -6.69 -10.01
N PHE A 62 14.89 -5.99 -10.47
CA PHE A 62 15.26 -5.95 -11.88
C PHE A 62 16.46 -6.87 -12.16
N GLU A 63 16.60 -7.31 -13.40
CA GLU A 63 17.72 -8.17 -13.85
C GLU A 63 19.10 -7.59 -13.55
N ASN A 64 19.24 -6.26 -13.58
CA ASN A 64 20.48 -5.58 -13.22
C ASN A 64 20.79 -5.57 -11.71
N GLY A 65 19.99 -6.28 -10.89
CA GLY A 65 20.12 -6.35 -9.44
C GLY A 65 19.52 -5.18 -8.67
N SER A 66 18.94 -4.18 -9.36
CA SER A 66 18.30 -3.05 -8.70
C SER A 66 17.02 -3.49 -8.00
N ILE A 67 16.79 -2.91 -6.81
CA ILE A 67 15.58 -3.13 -6.03
C ILE A 67 14.87 -1.78 -5.85
N VAL A 68 13.60 -1.72 -6.25
CA VAL A 68 12.75 -0.54 -6.09
C VAL A 68 11.60 -0.86 -5.13
N PHE A 69 11.38 0.06 -4.19
CA PHE A 69 10.27 0.01 -3.24
C PHE A 69 9.28 1.12 -3.61
N ALA A 70 8.01 0.76 -3.83
CA ALA A 70 6.95 1.70 -4.18
C ALA A 70 5.76 1.59 -3.22
N TYR A 71 5.11 2.73 -2.96
CA TYR A 71 3.99 2.85 -2.03
C TYR A 71 2.88 3.62 -2.74
N ASP A 72 1.72 2.99 -2.92
CA ASP A 72 0.54 3.63 -3.50
C ASP A 72 -0.55 3.76 -2.43
N LYS A 73 -1.14 4.95 -2.31
CA LYS A 73 -2.37 5.12 -1.53
C LYS A 73 -3.56 4.70 -2.39
N VAL A 74 -4.33 3.72 -1.91
CA VAL A 74 -5.59 3.32 -2.55
C VAL A 74 -6.62 4.43 -2.26
N ARG A 75 -6.98 5.20 -3.29
CA ARG A 75 -8.10 6.15 -3.18
C ARG A 75 -9.40 5.37 -3.33
N PHE A 76 -10.22 5.36 -2.28
CA PHE A 76 -11.62 4.99 -2.41
C PHE A 76 -12.37 6.16 -3.03
N GLU A 77 -12.77 6.04 -4.29
CA GLU A 77 -13.79 6.90 -4.86
C GLU A 77 -15.15 6.40 -4.36
N TYR A 78 -15.77 7.14 -3.44
CA TYR A 78 -17.17 6.91 -3.10
C TYR A 78 -18.03 7.33 -4.28
N VAL A 79 -18.46 6.36 -5.10
CA VAL A 79 -19.54 6.59 -6.05
C VAL A 79 -20.82 6.76 -5.23
N ARG A 80 -21.27 8.01 -5.06
CA ARG A 80 -22.60 8.31 -4.56
C ARG A 80 -23.59 7.83 -5.64
N LEU A 81 -24.23 6.68 -5.42
CA LEU A 81 -25.45 6.34 -6.15
C LEU A 81 -26.52 7.35 -5.70
N MET A 82 -26.88 8.26 -6.60
CA MET A 82 -28.08 9.10 -6.50
C MET A 82 -29.30 8.31 -6.93
#